data_AF-A0A0Q7EYX0-F1
#
_entry.id   AF-A0A0Q7EYX0-F1
#
_cell.length_a   1.000
_cell.length_b   1.000
_cell.length_c   1.000
_cell.angle_alpha   90.00
_cell.angle_beta   90.00
_cell.angle_gamma   90.00
#
_symmetry.space_group_name_H-M   'P 1'
#
loop_
_entity.id
_entity.type
_entity.pdbx_description
1 polymer ?
#
loop_
_entity_poly.entity_id
_entity_poly.type
_entity_poly.pdbx_seq_one_letter_code
_entity_poly.pdbx_strand_id
1 'polypeptide(L)'
;MKIVQLGLAAMLLSGATLVHAVPSYTITAIGPSGSYAQDINNAGTVVGYSGAQSGFIYNHGNYTTHSVPGAESTSFGSISNNGVVLGEASLPAGSGYALRYANGNFTVYAPPAGYNIVQLRAINNAGVMVGRYGGATSSAFSDNGSGPQFLTPPGINSYAQDINNSGTIVGNVITSGTSHAVVYDNSSSGYSLVGSFANSSSASAINDSGWIGGSYSISALLRGAFLRDGQGNMTLYSLPNREMFLNDVNNSGMAVGTGWASSSPDSWAYLFTDNGAVDLNTRVLNGSDWTIVAASGINDSGSISGTGCRQSTGLCQAVLLEVSPVPEPGAWAMLLAGLATVGAGGYRARRRRGA
;
A
#
# COMPACT_ATOMS: atom_id res chain seq x y z
N MET A 1 20.33 -5.68 -69.28
CA MET A 1 19.15 -4.82 -69.06
C MET A 1 18.20 -5.55 -68.12
N LYS A 2 17.69 -4.84 -67.09
CA LYS A 2 16.73 -5.23 -66.03
C LYS A 2 17.25 -5.97 -64.79
N ILE A 3 17.63 -5.11 -63.85
CA ILE A 3 17.54 -5.13 -62.39
C ILE A 3 16.30 -5.90 -61.86
N VAL A 4 16.49 -6.70 -60.80
CA VAL A 4 15.45 -6.97 -59.79
C VAL A 4 16.08 -6.75 -58.41
N GLN A 5 15.67 -5.67 -57.75
CA GLN A 5 15.94 -5.40 -56.34
C GLN A 5 15.01 -6.27 -55.49
N LEU A 6 15.57 -7.09 -54.59
CA LEU A 6 14.84 -7.62 -53.44
C LEU A 6 14.94 -6.62 -52.30
N GLY A 7 13.84 -5.92 -52.04
CA GLY A 7 13.68 -5.06 -50.86
C GLY A 7 13.43 -5.91 -49.62
N LEU A 8 14.38 -5.87 -48.69
CA LEU A 8 14.26 -6.42 -47.34
C LEU A 8 13.41 -5.42 -46.51
N ALA A 9 12.16 -5.79 -46.18
CA ALA A 9 11.37 -5.03 -45.21
C ALA A 9 11.80 -5.42 -43.79
N ALA A 10 12.79 -4.71 -43.26
CA ALA A 10 13.14 -4.77 -41.84
C ALA A 10 12.06 -4.02 -41.04
N MET A 11 11.16 -4.75 -40.37
CA MET A 11 10.32 -4.19 -39.32
C MET A 11 11.22 -3.83 -38.13
N LEU A 12 11.52 -2.54 -38.00
CA LEU A 12 12.04 -1.96 -36.77
C LEU A 12 10.97 -2.07 -35.68
N LEU A 13 11.04 -3.10 -34.83
CA LEU A 13 10.49 -3.00 -33.48
C LEU A 13 11.43 -2.10 -32.67
N SER A 14 11.29 -0.78 -32.85
CA SER A 14 11.77 0.16 -31.85
C SER A 14 11.06 -0.16 -30.55
N GLY A 15 11.82 -0.48 -29.50
CA GLY A 15 11.31 -0.71 -28.16
C GLY A 15 10.50 0.49 -27.69
N ALA A 16 9.18 0.42 -27.86
CA ALA A 16 8.28 1.26 -27.12
C ALA A 16 8.47 0.85 -25.66
N THR A 17 9.05 1.74 -24.86
CA THR A 17 8.82 1.67 -23.42
C THR A 17 7.30 1.67 -23.26
N LEU A 18 6.76 0.58 -22.74
CA LEU A 18 5.35 0.53 -22.38
C LEU A 18 5.17 1.56 -21.26
N VAL A 19 4.76 2.77 -21.63
CA VAL A 19 4.25 3.73 -20.66
C VAL A 19 2.99 3.07 -20.12
N HIS A 20 3.08 2.50 -18.91
CA HIS A 20 1.94 1.86 -18.30
C HIS A 20 0.91 2.95 -18.03
N ALA A 21 -0.24 2.87 -18.71
CA ALA A 21 -1.28 3.84 -18.51
C ALA A 21 -1.71 3.83 -17.04
N VAL A 22 -1.82 5.01 -16.43
CA VAL A 22 -2.29 5.13 -15.06
C VAL A 22 -3.69 4.53 -14.99
N PRO A 23 -3.98 3.52 -14.15
CA PRO A 23 -5.28 2.84 -14.13
C PRO A 23 -6.42 3.79 -13.77
N SER A 24 -7.62 3.47 -14.26
CA SER A 24 -8.87 4.05 -13.78
C SER A 24 -9.47 3.12 -12.73
N TYR A 25 -10.25 3.67 -11.80
CA TYR A 25 -10.82 2.93 -10.68
C TYR A 25 -12.34 3.05 -10.63
N THR A 26 -13.00 2.04 -10.06
CA THR A 26 -14.34 2.16 -9.51
C THR A 26 -14.27 2.18 -7.98
N ILE A 27 -15.10 2.99 -7.35
CA ILE A 27 -15.19 3.12 -5.90
C ILE A 27 -16.40 2.38 -5.34
N THR A 28 -16.18 1.67 -4.24
CA THR A 28 -17.20 0.98 -3.46
C THR A 28 -17.07 1.37 -1.98
N ALA A 29 -18.19 1.75 -1.34
CA ALA A 29 -18.23 1.89 0.11
C ALA A 29 -18.28 0.50 0.74
N ILE A 30 -17.35 0.21 1.65
CA ILE A 30 -17.18 -1.14 2.22
C ILE A 30 -17.52 -1.23 3.71
N GLY A 31 -17.77 -0.09 4.35
CA GLY A 31 -18.20 0.00 5.74
C GLY A 31 -19.18 1.16 5.95
N PRO A 32 -19.78 1.28 7.14
CA PRO A 32 -20.67 2.39 7.48
C PRO A 32 -19.90 3.70 7.64
N SER A 33 -20.62 4.83 7.67
CA SER A 33 -20.06 6.13 8.07
C SER A 33 -19.30 6.05 9.40
N GLY A 34 -18.11 6.65 9.45
CA GLY A 34 -17.19 6.57 10.58
C GLY A 34 -16.30 5.33 10.62
N SER A 35 -16.27 4.52 9.55
CA SER A 35 -15.26 3.49 9.34
C SER A 35 -14.05 4.01 8.57
N TYR A 36 -12.87 3.43 8.81
CA TYR A 36 -11.62 3.83 8.20
C TYR A 36 -10.77 2.59 7.87
N ALA A 37 -10.48 2.37 6.59
CA ALA A 37 -9.60 1.28 6.17
C ALA A 37 -8.14 1.61 6.48
N GLN A 38 -7.39 0.61 6.93
CA GLN A 38 -5.97 0.73 7.26
C GLN A 38 -5.09 -0.10 6.33
N ASP A 39 -5.55 -1.28 5.91
CA ASP A 39 -4.73 -2.20 5.11
C ASP A 39 -5.59 -3.15 4.26
N ILE A 40 -5.01 -3.73 3.21
CA ILE A 40 -5.63 -4.68 2.28
C ILE A 40 -4.65 -5.78 1.87
N ASN A 41 -5.08 -7.05 1.92
CA ASN A 41 -4.24 -8.16 1.44
C ASN A 41 -4.51 -8.53 -0.03
N ASN A 42 -3.71 -9.44 -0.58
CA ASN A 42 -3.83 -9.91 -1.97
C ASN A 42 -5.11 -10.69 -2.28
N ALA A 43 -5.85 -11.13 -1.25
CA ALA A 43 -7.19 -11.71 -1.43
C ALA A 43 -8.29 -10.63 -1.48
N GLY A 44 -7.95 -9.33 -1.41
CA GLY A 44 -8.92 -8.24 -1.37
C GLY A 44 -9.62 -8.08 -0.02
N THR A 45 -9.12 -8.71 1.03
CA THR A 45 -9.65 -8.52 2.39
C THR A 45 -9.11 -7.21 2.95
N VAL A 46 -10.01 -6.32 3.37
CA VAL A 46 -9.68 -5.01 3.93
C VAL A 46 -9.89 -5.04 5.43
N VAL A 47 -8.95 -4.47 6.18
CA VAL A 47 -9.06 -4.29 7.63
C VAL A 47 -9.01 -2.82 8.02
N GLY A 48 -9.55 -2.52 9.19
CA GLY A 48 -9.52 -1.17 9.74
C GLY A 48 -10.29 -1.07 11.04
N TYR A 49 -10.86 0.09 11.29
CA TYR A 49 -11.70 0.33 12.47
C TYR A 49 -13.00 1.05 12.11
N SER A 50 -14.00 0.85 12.96
CA SER A 50 -15.38 1.32 12.79
C SER A 50 -15.81 2.08 14.04
N GLY A 51 -16.03 3.38 13.89
CA GLY A 51 -16.24 4.26 15.03
C GLY A 51 -15.04 4.21 16.01
N ALA A 52 -15.28 4.53 17.28
CA ALA A 52 -14.23 4.53 18.30
C ALA A 52 -13.97 3.16 18.95
N GLN A 53 -14.68 2.08 18.55
CA GLN A 53 -14.86 0.92 19.43
C GLN A 53 -14.46 -0.44 18.83
N SER A 54 -14.52 -0.63 17.51
CA SER A 54 -14.37 -1.97 16.91
C SER A 54 -13.41 -1.99 15.73
N GLY A 55 -12.60 -3.05 15.63
CA GLY A 55 -11.92 -3.39 14.39
C GLY A 55 -12.95 -3.93 13.39
N PHE A 56 -12.70 -3.78 12.10
CA PHE A 56 -13.52 -4.43 11.08
C PHE A 56 -12.68 -5.25 10.10
N ILE A 57 -13.33 -6.27 9.54
CA ILE A 57 -12.84 -7.05 8.40
C ILE A 57 -13.92 -6.99 7.33
N TYR A 58 -13.57 -6.50 6.15
CA TYR A 58 -14.37 -6.57 4.95
C TYR A 58 -13.77 -7.63 4.01
N ASN A 59 -14.59 -8.60 3.61
CA ASN A 59 -14.16 -9.66 2.70
C ASN A 59 -15.27 -9.95 1.68
N HIS A 60 -15.06 -9.58 0.41
CA HIS A 60 -15.97 -9.83 -0.72
C HIS A 60 -17.45 -9.52 -0.42
N GLY A 61 -17.74 -8.31 0.05
CA GLY A 61 -19.11 -7.85 0.36
C GLY A 61 -19.58 -8.17 1.78
N ASN A 62 -18.84 -8.96 2.55
CA ASN A 62 -19.14 -9.24 3.94
C ASN A 62 -18.36 -8.31 4.88
N TYR A 63 -19.05 -7.42 5.58
CA TYR A 63 -18.49 -6.53 6.59
C TYR A 63 -18.78 -7.09 8.00
N THR A 64 -17.72 -7.34 8.77
CA THR A 64 -17.84 -7.83 10.15
C THR A 64 -17.02 -6.97 11.10
N THR A 65 -17.56 -6.72 12.29
CA THR A 65 -16.86 -5.99 13.35
C THR A 65 -16.40 -6.96 14.44
N HIS A 66 -15.24 -6.65 15.02
CA HIS A 66 -14.56 -7.47 16.01
C HIS A 66 -14.07 -6.59 17.15
N SER A 67 -14.35 -7.01 18.38
CA SER A 67 -13.94 -6.28 19.59
C SER A 67 -13.35 -7.25 20.59
N VAL A 68 -12.23 -6.87 21.20
CA VAL A 68 -11.66 -7.62 22.32
C VAL A 68 -12.62 -7.52 23.51
N PRO A 69 -13.04 -8.64 24.12
CA PRO A 69 -13.93 -8.61 25.28
C PRO A 69 -13.34 -7.78 26.42
N GLY A 70 -14.09 -6.79 26.90
CA GLY A 70 -13.67 -5.90 27.98
C GLY A 70 -12.76 -4.74 27.56
N ALA A 71 -12.45 -4.59 26.26
CA ALA A 71 -11.75 -3.42 25.74
C ALA A 71 -12.69 -2.23 25.50
N GLU A 72 -12.19 -1.03 25.74
CA GLU A 72 -12.85 0.24 25.43
C GLU A 72 -12.82 0.54 23.93
N SER A 73 -11.74 0.11 23.27
CA SER A 73 -11.60 0.18 21.82
C SER A 73 -10.78 -0.99 21.27
N THR A 74 -11.07 -1.34 20.03
CA THR A 74 -10.27 -2.26 19.21
C THR A 74 -10.10 -1.62 17.85
N SER A 75 -8.89 -1.62 17.31
CA SER A 75 -8.59 -1.16 15.96
C SER A 75 -7.69 -2.17 15.26
N PHE A 76 -7.94 -2.42 13.97
CA PHE A 76 -7.03 -3.21 13.14
C PHE A 76 -6.21 -2.30 12.25
N GLY A 77 -4.92 -2.61 12.11
CA GLY A 77 -3.94 -1.77 11.42
C GLY A 77 -3.19 -2.48 10.29
N SER A 78 -3.06 -3.81 10.32
CA SER A 78 -2.35 -4.56 9.28
C SER A 78 -2.92 -5.96 9.10
N ILE A 79 -2.80 -6.54 7.90
CA ILE A 79 -3.25 -7.89 7.54
C ILE A 79 -2.24 -8.61 6.63
N SER A 80 -1.91 -9.86 6.96
CA SER A 80 -1.15 -10.76 6.06
C SER A 80 -2.04 -11.42 5.00
N ASN A 81 -1.44 -11.98 3.93
CA ASN A 81 -2.18 -12.78 2.94
C ASN A 81 -2.75 -14.07 3.53
N ASN A 82 -2.22 -14.53 4.67
CA ASN A 82 -2.78 -15.65 5.42
C ASN A 82 -3.95 -15.26 6.34
N GLY A 83 -4.40 -14.00 6.30
CA GLY A 83 -5.56 -13.51 7.05
C GLY A 83 -5.31 -13.26 8.54
N VAL A 84 -4.05 -13.27 8.98
CA VAL A 84 -3.69 -12.83 10.34
C VAL A 84 -3.68 -11.31 10.35
N VAL A 85 -4.41 -10.74 11.31
CA VAL A 85 -4.59 -9.30 11.47
C VAL A 85 -3.86 -8.82 12.72
N LEU A 86 -3.21 -7.66 12.62
CA LEU A 86 -2.60 -6.94 13.74
C LEU A 86 -3.38 -5.67 14.03
N GLY A 87 -3.25 -5.18 15.27
CA GLY A 87 -3.93 -3.96 15.69
C GLY A 87 -3.62 -3.56 17.11
N GLU A 88 -4.52 -2.77 17.68
CA GLU A 88 -4.42 -2.26 19.04
C GLU A 88 -5.75 -2.42 19.77
N ALA A 89 -5.66 -2.57 21.09
CA ALA A 89 -6.82 -2.53 21.99
C ALA A 89 -6.51 -1.68 23.22
N SER A 90 -7.48 -0.86 23.62
CA SER A 90 -7.42 -0.10 24.87
C SER A 90 -8.22 -0.83 25.94
N LEU A 91 -7.57 -1.25 27.03
CA LEU A 91 -8.23 -1.85 28.19
C LEU A 91 -8.40 -0.79 29.30
N PRO A 92 -9.42 -0.89 30.18
CA PRO A 92 -9.74 0.10 31.22
C PRO A 92 -8.60 0.48 32.19
N ALA A 93 -7.50 -0.28 32.21
CA ALA A 93 -6.29 0.02 32.98
C ALA A 93 -5.31 0.97 32.26
N GLY A 94 -5.66 1.52 31.09
CA GLY A 94 -4.98 2.67 30.47
C GLY A 94 -3.67 2.39 29.73
N SER A 95 -3.37 1.13 29.37
CA SER A 95 -2.21 0.81 28.53
C SER A 95 -2.67 0.51 27.10
N GLY A 96 -1.88 0.95 26.10
CA GLY A 96 -2.08 0.51 24.71
C GLY A 96 -1.56 -0.92 24.57
N TYR A 97 -2.45 -1.86 24.30
CA TYR A 97 -2.09 -3.25 24.06
C TYR A 97 -2.02 -3.51 22.58
N ALA A 98 -0.96 -4.17 22.12
CA ALA A 98 -0.94 -4.68 20.77
C ALA A 98 -1.82 -5.92 20.67
N LEU A 99 -2.40 -6.12 19.49
CA LEU A 99 -3.39 -7.14 19.22
C LEU A 99 -2.96 -7.98 18.02
N ARG A 100 -3.17 -9.29 18.11
CA ARG A 100 -3.19 -10.20 16.97
C ARG A 100 -4.54 -10.91 16.93
N TYR A 101 -5.18 -10.93 15.78
CA TYR A 101 -6.42 -11.66 15.52
C TYR A 101 -6.19 -12.70 14.43
N ALA A 102 -6.43 -13.97 14.75
CA ALA A 102 -6.24 -15.09 13.82
C ALA A 102 -7.23 -16.21 14.14
N ASN A 103 -7.83 -16.82 13.12
CA ASN A 103 -8.74 -17.96 13.26
C ASN A 103 -9.84 -17.73 14.32
N GLY A 104 -10.43 -16.53 14.34
CA GLY A 104 -11.48 -16.17 15.29
C GLY A 104 -11.01 -15.85 16.72
N ASN A 105 -9.71 -15.86 16.99
CA ASN A 105 -9.16 -15.69 18.33
C ASN A 105 -8.26 -14.45 18.44
N PHE A 106 -8.40 -13.73 19.55
CA PHE A 106 -7.53 -12.62 19.91
C PHE A 106 -6.36 -13.07 20.78
N THR A 107 -5.19 -12.52 20.51
CA THR A 107 -4.01 -12.55 21.39
C THR A 107 -3.64 -11.11 21.70
N VAL A 108 -3.66 -10.75 22.98
CA VAL A 108 -3.36 -9.40 23.46
C VAL A 108 -1.95 -9.41 24.05
N TYR A 109 -1.12 -8.47 23.63
CA TYR A 109 0.25 -8.31 24.10
C TYR A 109 0.33 -7.09 25.02
N ALA A 110 0.72 -7.33 26.26
CA ALA A 110 1.04 -6.28 27.21
C ALA A 110 2.51 -5.84 27.05
N PRO A 111 2.83 -4.56 27.30
CA PRO A 111 4.22 -4.14 27.42
C PRO A 111 4.94 -4.95 28.51
N PRO A 112 6.13 -5.53 28.25
CA PRO A 112 6.91 -6.23 29.26
C PRO A 112 7.50 -5.23 30.27
N ALA A 113 8.00 -5.74 31.40
CA ALA A 113 8.62 -4.92 32.44
C ALA A 113 9.74 -4.04 31.84
N GLY A 114 9.73 -2.75 32.19
CA GLY A 114 10.65 -1.73 31.65
C GLY A 114 10.14 -0.98 30.41
N TYR A 115 9.00 -1.42 29.85
CA TYR A 115 8.33 -0.75 28.74
C TYR A 115 6.89 -0.38 29.14
N ASN A 116 6.36 0.66 28.54
CA ASN A 116 4.97 1.10 28.74
C ASN A 116 4.14 1.04 27.46
N ILE A 117 4.76 0.72 26.32
CA ILE A 117 4.09 0.58 25.03
C ILE A 117 4.62 -0.68 24.32
N VAL A 118 3.71 -1.42 23.68
CA VAL A 118 4.03 -2.37 22.63
C VAL A 118 3.12 -2.07 21.45
N GLN A 119 3.69 -1.98 20.25
CA GLN A 119 2.93 -1.81 19.02
C GLN A 119 3.42 -2.79 17.98
N LEU A 120 2.50 -3.54 17.40
CA LEU A 120 2.73 -4.40 16.24
C LEU A 120 2.29 -3.62 15.01
N ARG A 121 3.22 -3.40 14.08
CA ARG A 121 3.04 -2.51 12.92
C ARG A 121 2.72 -3.29 11.65
N ALA A 122 3.43 -4.39 11.41
CA ALA A 122 3.25 -5.22 10.23
C ALA A 122 3.53 -6.69 10.51
N ILE A 123 3.04 -7.56 9.62
CA ILE A 123 3.20 -9.00 9.67
C ILE A 123 3.36 -9.58 8.27
N ASN A 124 4.35 -10.45 8.07
CA ASN A 124 4.51 -11.16 6.80
C ASN A 124 3.81 -12.52 6.79
N ASN A 125 3.80 -13.21 5.64
CA ASN A 125 3.11 -14.49 5.48
C ASN A 125 3.77 -15.66 6.23
N ALA A 126 5.03 -15.51 6.67
CA ALA A 126 5.67 -16.46 7.57
C ALA A 126 5.24 -16.28 9.03
N GLY A 127 4.41 -15.26 9.33
CA GLY A 127 3.94 -14.95 10.68
C GLY A 127 4.95 -14.13 11.49
N VAL A 128 5.99 -13.59 10.86
CA VAL A 128 6.94 -12.68 11.52
C VAL A 128 6.26 -11.33 11.67
N MET A 129 6.11 -10.90 12.92
CA MET A 129 5.57 -9.59 13.27
C MET A 129 6.72 -8.62 13.52
N VAL A 130 6.51 -7.35 13.18
CA VAL A 130 7.47 -6.28 13.48
C VAL A 130 6.77 -5.11 14.14
N GLY A 131 7.53 -4.31 14.89
CA GLY A 131 7.00 -3.10 15.48
C GLY A 131 7.97 -2.45 16.45
N ARG A 132 7.44 -1.91 17.55
CA ARG A 132 8.26 -1.27 18.59
C ARG A 132 7.80 -1.62 20.00
N TYR A 133 8.77 -1.66 20.91
CA TYR A 133 8.51 -1.43 22.33
C TYR A 133 8.88 0.01 22.68
N GLY A 134 8.04 0.67 23.47
CA GLY A 134 8.25 2.04 23.93
C GLY A 134 8.47 2.10 25.45
N GLY A 135 9.39 2.98 25.85
CA GLY A 135 9.85 3.21 27.21
C GLY A 135 10.60 4.54 27.28
N ALA A 136 11.72 4.58 28.01
CA ALA A 136 12.67 5.70 27.93
C ALA A 136 13.27 5.87 26.52
N THR A 137 13.31 4.79 25.74
CA THR A 137 13.74 4.76 24.34
C THR A 137 12.80 3.81 23.59
N SER A 138 12.47 4.13 22.34
CA SER A 138 11.73 3.19 21.49
C SER A 138 12.69 2.21 20.82
N SER A 139 12.37 0.93 20.84
CA SER A 139 13.20 -0.12 20.25
C SER A 139 12.40 -0.93 19.23
N ALA A 140 12.84 -0.88 17.98
CA ALA A 140 12.33 -1.70 16.91
C ALA A 140 12.61 -3.18 17.19
N PHE A 141 11.64 -4.03 16.90
CA PHE A 141 11.77 -5.47 17.07
C PHE A 141 11.13 -6.26 15.93
N SER A 142 11.55 -7.51 15.80
CA SER A 142 10.84 -8.57 15.09
C SER A 142 10.52 -9.73 16.02
N ASP A 143 9.43 -10.45 15.77
CA ASP A 143 9.04 -11.63 16.55
C ASP A 143 8.43 -12.69 15.62
N ASN A 144 9.01 -13.89 15.62
CA ASN A 144 8.56 -15.04 14.84
C ASN A 144 7.81 -16.09 15.68
N GLY A 145 7.38 -15.72 16.89
CA GLY A 145 6.79 -16.62 17.88
C GLY A 145 7.78 -17.17 18.90
N SER A 146 9.08 -16.89 18.76
CA SER A 146 10.12 -17.24 19.74
C SER A 146 10.42 -16.11 20.73
N GLY A 147 9.68 -15.00 20.64
CA GLY A 147 9.89 -13.80 21.43
C GLY A 147 10.65 -12.70 20.67
N PRO A 148 10.63 -11.46 21.19
CA PRO A 148 11.11 -10.30 20.46
C PRO A 148 12.64 -10.29 20.30
N GLN A 149 13.09 -9.98 19.09
CA GLN A 149 14.46 -9.71 18.72
C GLN A 149 14.61 -8.23 18.39
N PHE A 150 15.45 -7.50 19.12
CA PHE A 150 15.68 -6.08 18.86
C PHE A 150 16.57 -5.86 17.64
N LEU A 151 16.16 -4.93 16.77
CA LEU A 151 16.81 -4.72 15.46
C LEU A 151 17.97 -3.72 15.53
N THR A 152 18.18 -3.06 16.66
CA THR A 152 19.27 -2.09 16.86
C THR A 152 19.94 -2.29 18.20
N PRO A 153 21.21 -1.87 18.36
CA PRO A 153 21.85 -1.74 19.66
C PRO A 153 21.00 -0.89 20.64
N PRO A 154 21.12 -1.13 21.96
CA PRO A 154 20.42 -0.34 22.97
C PRO A 154 20.71 1.16 22.89
N GLY A 155 19.71 1.99 23.22
CA GLY A 155 19.84 3.45 23.28
C GLY A 155 19.58 4.18 21.96
N ILE A 156 19.39 3.45 20.85
CA ILE A 156 18.94 4.03 19.58
C ILE A 156 17.42 4.01 19.56
N ASN A 157 16.79 5.18 19.34
CA ASN A 157 15.36 5.24 19.10
C ASN A 157 15.07 4.67 17.72
N SER A 158 14.41 3.52 17.66
CA SER A 158 14.15 2.79 16.42
C SER A 158 12.69 2.33 16.33
N TYR A 159 12.21 2.27 15.10
CA TYR A 159 10.83 1.90 14.75
C TYR A 159 10.85 1.00 13.52
N ALA A 160 10.33 -0.22 13.63
CA ALA A 160 10.01 -1.04 12.47
C ALA A 160 8.58 -0.73 12.03
N GLN A 161 8.40 -0.42 10.75
CA GLN A 161 7.10 -0.01 10.20
C GLN A 161 6.51 -1.11 9.32
N ASP A 162 7.33 -1.78 8.52
CA ASP A 162 6.86 -2.78 7.57
C ASP A 162 7.89 -3.90 7.31
N ILE A 163 7.41 -5.05 6.81
CA ILE A 163 8.18 -6.26 6.55
C ILE A 163 7.66 -7.01 5.32
N ASN A 164 8.56 -7.40 4.42
CA ASN A 164 8.20 -8.23 3.28
C ASN A 164 8.32 -9.74 3.57
N ASN A 165 7.89 -10.59 2.63
CA ASN A 165 7.91 -12.05 2.79
C ASN A 165 9.31 -12.67 2.76
N SER A 166 10.32 -11.92 2.31
CA SER A 166 11.73 -12.33 2.42
C SER A 166 12.32 -12.02 3.81
N GLY A 167 11.57 -11.33 4.68
CA GLY A 167 12.01 -10.94 6.01
C GLY A 167 12.79 -9.63 6.06
N THR A 168 12.82 -8.86 4.97
CA THR A 168 13.42 -7.52 4.96
C THR A 168 12.49 -6.56 5.69
N ILE A 169 13.03 -5.83 6.67
CA ILE A 169 12.27 -4.92 7.53
C ILE A 169 12.71 -3.49 7.26
N VAL A 170 11.74 -2.58 7.13
CA VAL A 170 12.00 -1.14 6.97
C VAL A 170 11.39 -0.33 8.09
N GLY A 171 11.87 0.89 8.25
CA GLY A 171 11.29 1.85 9.16
C GLY A 171 12.17 3.08 9.33
N ASN A 172 12.35 3.52 10.57
CA ASN A 172 13.20 4.66 10.86
C ASN A 172 13.96 4.55 12.19
N VAL A 173 15.11 5.20 12.24
CA VAL A 173 15.88 5.42 13.47
C VAL A 173 16.04 6.92 13.73
N ILE A 174 16.15 7.32 14.98
CA ILE A 174 16.43 8.71 15.35
C ILE A 174 17.86 8.79 15.89
N THR A 175 18.71 9.53 15.17
CA THR A 175 20.10 9.80 15.57
C THR A 175 20.32 11.31 15.65
N SER A 176 20.87 11.78 16.76
CA SER A 176 21.10 13.21 17.01
C SER A 176 19.86 14.09 16.82
N GLY A 177 18.67 13.55 17.11
CA GLY A 177 17.39 14.24 16.98
C GLY A 177 16.75 14.19 15.58
N THR A 178 17.42 13.60 14.60
CA THR A 178 16.92 13.50 13.21
C THR A 178 16.46 12.07 12.91
N SER A 179 15.29 11.94 12.27
CA SER A 179 14.79 10.64 11.81
C SER A 179 15.40 10.25 10.47
N HIS A 180 15.82 9.01 10.33
CA HIS A 180 16.37 8.46 9.09
C HIS A 180 15.61 7.20 8.67
N ALA A 181 15.18 7.15 7.41
CA ALA A 181 14.61 5.96 6.80
C ALA A 181 15.69 4.87 6.68
N VAL A 182 15.38 3.67 7.15
CA VAL A 182 16.34 2.55 7.21
C VAL A 182 15.76 1.23 6.71
N VAL A 183 16.66 0.37 6.25
CA VAL A 183 16.48 -1.08 6.18
C VAL A 183 17.24 -1.68 7.36
N TYR A 184 16.58 -2.50 8.18
CA TYR A 184 17.26 -3.21 9.26
C TYR A 184 18.04 -4.40 8.70
N ASP A 185 19.27 -4.58 9.18
CA ASP A 185 20.21 -5.58 8.66
C ASP A 185 21.19 -6.05 9.76
N ASN A 186 22.11 -6.95 9.40
CA ASN A 186 23.10 -7.53 10.32
C ASN A 186 24.40 -6.70 10.43
N SER A 187 24.38 -5.42 10.03
CA SER A 187 25.53 -4.53 10.21
C SER A 187 25.80 -4.22 11.69
N SER A 188 26.95 -3.61 12.00
CA SER A 188 27.26 -3.20 13.38
C SER A 188 26.27 -2.17 13.96
N SER A 189 25.64 -1.36 13.10
CA SER A 189 24.56 -0.44 13.48
C SER A 189 23.20 -1.14 13.62
N GLY A 190 23.05 -2.34 13.05
CA GLY A 190 21.76 -3.03 12.90
C GLY A 190 20.90 -2.51 11.75
N TYR A 191 21.42 -1.59 10.93
CA TYR A 191 20.68 -0.98 9.84
C TYR A 191 21.58 -0.29 8.80
N SER A 192 21.00 -0.08 7.61
CA SER A 192 21.51 0.76 6.52
C SER A 192 20.49 1.83 6.12
N LEU A 193 20.98 2.98 5.64
CA LEU A 193 20.13 4.08 5.21
C LEU A 193 19.46 3.77 3.86
N VAL A 194 18.15 4.03 3.76
CA VAL A 194 17.40 3.91 2.49
C VAL A 194 17.86 4.95 1.47
N GLY A 195 18.29 6.12 1.94
CA GLY A 195 18.84 7.20 1.13
C GLY A 195 19.39 8.33 1.98
N SER A 196 20.07 9.28 1.33
CA SER A 196 20.57 10.50 1.96
C SER A 196 19.57 11.63 1.78
N PHE A 197 18.86 11.97 2.85
CA PHE A 197 17.94 13.10 2.89
C PHE A 197 18.54 14.23 3.73
N ALA A 198 18.26 15.48 3.36
CA ALA A 198 18.86 16.65 4.01
C ALA A 198 18.40 16.86 5.47
N ASN A 199 17.18 16.43 5.81
CA ASN A 199 16.64 16.50 7.16
C ASN A 199 16.07 15.13 7.56
N SER A 200 14.77 15.04 7.92
CA SER A 200 14.17 13.80 8.40
C SER A 200 13.60 12.94 7.26
N SER A 201 13.67 11.62 7.42
CA SER A 201 13.02 10.63 6.55
C SER A 201 12.47 9.45 7.36
N SER A 202 11.48 8.76 6.80
CA SER A 202 10.91 7.53 7.35
C SER A 202 10.46 6.62 6.22
N ALA A 203 10.82 5.34 6.25
CA ALA A 203 10.21 4.33 5.40
C ALA A 203 8.93 3.81 6.08
N SER A 204 7.87 3.69 5.30
CA SER A 204 6.54 3.25 5.76
C SER A 204 6.13 1.92 5.14
N ALA A 205 6.66 1.58 3.96
CA ALA A 205 6.21 0.42 3.20
C ALA A 205 7.38 -0.28 2.48
N ILE A 206 7.30 -1.60 2.36
CA ILE A 206 8.18 -2.45 1.56
C ILE A 206 7.40 -3.60 0.91
N ASN A 207 7.66 -3.87 -0.37
CA ASN A 207 7.07 -5.03 -1.05
C ASN A 207 8.05 -6.22 -1.19
N ASP A 208 7.58 -7.35 -1.71
CA ASP A 208 8.41 -8.55 -1.94
C ASP A 208 9.43 -8.37 -3.06
N SER A 209 9.16 -7.44 -3.98
CA SER A 209 10.09 -7.03 -5.04
C SER A 209 11.20 -6.07 -4.55
N GLY A 210 11.21 -5.69 -3.27
CA GLY A 210 12.22 -4.81 -2.66
C GLY A 210 12.02 -3.32 -2.90
N TRP A 211 10.85 -2.89 -3.38
CA TRP A 211 10.51 -1.47 -3.42
C TRP A 211 10.27 -0.96 -2.01
N ILE A 212 10.76 0.24 -1.72
CA ILE A 212 10.62 0.88 -0.40
C ILE A 212 10.00 2.26 -0.60
N GLY A 213 8.89 2.50 0.08
CA GLY A 213 8.19 3.77 0.07
C GLY A 213 8.24 4.48 1.41
N GLY A 214 8.10 5.81 1.39
CA GLY A 214 8.13 6.59 2.61
C GLY A 214 7.93 8.09 2.41
N SER A 215 8.29 8.85 3.44
CA SER A 215 8.27 10.31 3.41
C SER A 215 9.62 10.90 3.82
N TYR A 216 9.86 12.11 3.34
CA TYR A 216 11.05 12.88 3.64
C TYR A 216 10.72 14.34 3.87
N SER A 217 11.64 15.03 4.54
CA SER A 217 11.67 16.47 4.66
C SER A 217 13.07 16.97 4.31
N ILE A 218 13.12 18.12 3.66
CA ILE A 218 14.37 18.87 3.40
C ILE A 218 14.41 20.10 4.31
N SER A 219 13.26 20.70 4.57
CA SER A 219 13.09 21.80 5.52
C SER A 219 11.69 21.73 6.14
N ALA A 220 11.36 22.68 7.02
CA ALA A 220 10.00 22.81 7.55
C ALA A 220 8.93 23.02 6.46
N LEU A 221 9.32 23.55 5.28
CA LEU A 221 8.40 23.92 4.20
C LEU A 221 8.47 22.99 2.99
N LEU A 222 9.46 22.08 2.93
CA LEU A 222 9.63 21.14 1.83
C LEU A 222 9.60 19.71 2.35
N ARG A 223 8.42 19.09 2.22
CA ARG A 223 8.10 17.71 2.61
C ARG A 223 7.53 16.98 1.42
N GLY A 224 7.85 15.69 1.31
CA GLY A 224 7.45 14.89 0.16
C GLY A 224 7.47 13.41 0.47
N ALA A 225 7.04 12.64 -0.52
CA ALA A 225 7.11 11.19 -0.50
C ALA A 225 8.29 10.72 -1.34
N PHE A 226 8.88 9.58 -1.00
CA PHE A 226 9.88 8.94 -1.85
C PHE A 226 9.47 7.52 -2.17
N LEU A 227 9.94 7.02 -3.32
CA LEU A 227 9.87 5.63 -3.71
C LEU A 227 11.25 5.19 -4.20
N ARG A 228 11.78 4.11 -3.63
CA ARG A 228 13.03 3.47 -4.03
C ARG A 228 12.71 2.13 -4.67
N ASP A 229 13.14 1.91 -5.90
CA ASP A 229 12.94 0.61 -6.57
C ASP A 229 13.88 -0.48 -6.04
N GLY A 230 13.66 -1.73 -6.48
CA GLY A 230 14.48 -2.88 -6.08
C GLY A 230 15.94 -2.81 -6.56
N GLN A 231 16.23 -1.98 -7.57
CA GLN A 231 17.58 -1.71 -8.07
C GLN A 231 18.27 -0.57 -7.29
N GLY A 232 17.52 0.16 -6.48
CA GLY A 232 17.98 1.26 -5.64
C GLY A 232 17.86 2.64 -6.25
N ASN A 233 17.15 2.80 -7.37
CA ASN A 233 16.85 4.11 -7.93
C ASN A 233 15.80 4.80 -7.06
N MET A 234 16.02 6.08 -6.79
CA MET A 234 15.17 6.90 -5.91
C MET A 234 14.37 7.91 -6.73
N THR A 235 13.06 7.90 -6.56
CA THR A 235 12.13 8.91 -7.07
C THR A 235 11.57 9.73 -5.91
N LEU A 236 11.60 11.05 -6.04
CA LEU A 236 11.08 11.98 -5.04
C LEU A 236 9.82 12.68 -5.56
N TYR A 237 8.79 12.74 -4.72
CA TYR A 237 7.50 13.34 -5.01
C TYR A 237 7.27 14.53 -4.09
N SER A 238 7.04 15.69 -4.68
CA SER A 238 6.67 16.92 -3.97
C SER A 238 5.67 17.71 -4.78
N LEU A 239 4.67 18.27 -4.09
CA LEU A 239 3.71 19.22 -4.66
C LEU A 239 3.76 20.53 -3.87
N PRO A 240 3.58 21.70 -4.51
CA PRO A 240 3.52 22.96 -3.79
C PRO A 240 2.44 22.96 -2.71
N ASN A 241 2.76 23.43 -1.51
CA ASN A 241 1.86 23.54 -0.35
C ASN A 241 1.16 22.23 0.05
N ARG A 242 1.78 21.09 -0.27
CA ARG A 242 1.31 19.79 0.21
C ARG A 242 2.42 18.98 0.87
N GLU A 243 2.08 18.37 1.98
CA GLU A 243 2.88 17.33 2.61
C GLU A 243 2.42 15.98 2.08
N MET A 244 3.31 15.20 1.47
CA MET A 244 2.96 13.91 0.87
C MET A 244 3.58 12.76 1.65
N PHE A 245 2.79 11.71 1.85
CA PHE A 245 3.18 10.50 2.55
C PHE A 245 2.77 9.31 1.70
N LEU A 246 3.74 8.50 1.31
CA LEU A 246 3.47 7.20 0.69
C LEU A 246 3.21 6.21 1.81
N ASN A 247 2.06 5.54 1.77
CA ASN A 247 1.60 4.66 2.84
C ASN A 247 1.85 3.19 2.50
N ASP A 248 1.74 2.81 1.22
CA ASP A 248 1.89 1.42 0.79
C ASP A 248 2.36 1.30 -0.68
N VAL A 249 2.96 0.16 -1.03
CA VAL A 249 3.47 -0.18 -2.37
C VAL A 249 3.25 -1.67 -2.69
N ASN A 250 2.66 -1.97 -3.85
CA ASN A 250 2.47 -3.35 -4.31
C ASN A 250 3.66 -3.90 -5.09
N ASN A 251 3.71 -5.21 -5.38
CA ASN A 251 4.86 -5.89 -6.02
C ASN A 251 5.21 -5.40 -7.43
N SER A 252 4.34 -4.62 -8.08
CA SER A 252 4.62 -3.99 -9.38
C SER A 252 5.29 -2.62 -9.28
N GLY A 253 5.50 -2.12 -8.05
CA GLY A 253 6.01 -0.76 -7.79
C GLY A 253 4.94 0.32 -7.80
N MET A 254 3.66 -0.05 -7.91
CA MET A 254 2.56 0.90 -7.79
C MET A 254 2.38 1.25 -6.32
N ALA A 255 2.48 2.53 -6.00
CA ALA A 255 2.41 2.99 -4.61
C ALA A 255 1.32 4.03 -4.40
N VAL A 256 0.76 4.05 -3.19
CA VAL A 256 -0.34 4.93 -2.82
C VAL A 256 -0.05 5.69 -1.54
N GLY A 257 -0.80 6.75 -1.29
CA GLY A 257 -0.74 7.41 0.00
C GLY A 257 -1.61 8.63 0.10
N THR A 258 -1.26 9.50 1.04
CA THR A 258 -2.04 10.67 1.43
C THR A 258 -1.21 11.93 1.28
N GLY A 259 -1.84 13.00 0.79
CA GLY A 259 -1.27 14.34 0.81
C GLY A 259 -2.16 15.30 1.61
N TRP A 260 -1.57 16.06 2.52
CA TRP A 260 -2.25 17.08 3.32
C TRP A 260 -1.92 18.47 2.81
N ALA A 261 -2.89 19.38 2.87
CA ALA A 261 -2.61 20.80 2.71
C ALA A 261 -1.74 21.31 3.87
N SER A 262 -0.71 22.10 3.59
CA SER A 262 0.18 22.61 4.64
C SER A 262 -0.49 23.59 5.63
N SER A 263 -1.68 24.09 5.33
CA SER A 263 -2.38 25.11 6.11
C SER A 263 -3.86 24.82 6.37
N SER A 264 -4.32 23.61 6.08
CA SER A 264 -5.71 23.19 6.36
C SER A 264 -5.73 21.68 6.68
N PRO A 265 -6.80 21.17 7.33
CA PRO A 265 -6.94 19.73 7.57
C PRO A 265 -7.28 18.94 6.29
N ASP A 266 -7.36 19.60 5.13
CA ASP A 266 -7.77 18.93 3.88
C ASP A 266 -6.70 17.94 3.42
N SER A 267 -7.18 16.79 2.95
CA SER A 267 -6.33 15.71 2.47
C SER A 267 -6.87 15.09 1.18
N TRP A 268 -5.95 14.54 0.39
CA TRP A 268 -6.23 13.86 -0.87
C TRP A 268 -5.46 12.55 -0.93
N ALA A 269 -6.06 11.55 -1.57
CA ALA A 269 -5.39 10.31 -1.89
C ALA A 269 -4.59 10.42 -3.19
N TYR A 270 -3.38 9.87 -3.19
CA TYR A 270 -2.47 9.90 -4.32
C TYR A 270 -2.05 8.50 -4.77
N LEU A 271 -1.84 8.36 -6.08
CA LEU A 271 -1.14 7.27 -6.72
C LEU A 271 0.22 7.78 -7.18
N PHE A 272 1.30 7.19 -6.68
CA PHE A 272 2.67 7.52 -7.05
C PHE A 272 3.09 6.67 -8.26
N THR A 273 3.56 7.34 -9.31
CA THR A 273 3.97 6.73 -10.57
C THR A 273 5.35 7.25 -10.97
N ASP A 274 5.98 6.68 -11.99
CA ASP A 274 7.27 7.20 -12.49
C ASP A 274 7.19 8.66 -12.98
N ASN A 275 5.99 9.11 -13.37
CA ASN A 275 5.75 10.46 -13.89
C ASN A 275 5.31 11.47 -12.82
N GLY A 276 5.27 11.06 -11.55
CA GLY A 276 4.85 11.91 -10.44
C GLY A 276 3.66 11.35 -9.66
N ALA A 277 3.14 12.18 -8.76
CA ALA A 277 1.98 11.85 -7.93
C ALA A 277 0.68 12.28 -8.63
N VAL A 278 -0.21 11.32 -8.85
CA VAL A 278 -1.52 11.51 -9.49
C VAL A 278 -2.61 11.55 -8.43
N ASP A 279 -3.45 12.58 -8.45
CA ASP A 279 -4.62 12.66 -7.57
C ASP A 279 -5.64 11.57 -7.94
N LEU A 280 -5.90 10.63 -7.01
CA LEU A 280 -6.78 9.49 -7.24
C LEU A 280 -8.21 9.91 -7.56
N ASN A 281 -8.66 11.08 -7.10
CA ASN A 281 -9.99 11.60 -7.40
C ASN A 281 -10.21 11.83 -8.91
N THR A 282 -9.13 12.06 -9.66
CA THR A 282 -9.19 12.23 -11.13
C THR A 282 -9.28 10.90 -11.90
N ARG A 283 -9.15 9.77 -11.19
CA ARG A 283 -9.09 8.42 -11.77
C ARG A 283 -10.32 7.58 -11.46
N VAL A 284 -11.30 8.10 -10.73
CA VAL A 284 -12.48 7.34 -10.29
C VAL A 284 -13.67 7.59 -11.21
N LEU A 285 -14.20 6.53 -11.81
CA LEU A 285 -15.23 6.62 -12.85
C LEU A 285 -16.65 6.83 -12.29
N ASN A 286 -16.98 6.21 -11.17
CA ASN A 286 -18.28 6.29 -10.49
C ASN A 286 -18.21 7.10 -9.18
N GLY A 287 -17.27 8.05 -9.11
CA GLY A 287 -16.91 8.77 -7.88
C GLY A 287 -17.51 10.17 -7.73
N SER A 288 -18.55 10.55 -8.49
CA SER A 288 -19.00 11.95 -8.54
C SER A 288 -19.50 12.53 -7.21
N ASP A 289 -19.98 11.69 -6.28
CA ASP A 289 -20.37 12.09 -4.91
C ASP A 289 -19.22 11.88 -3.91
N TRP A 290 -18.05 11.40 -4.33
CA TRP A 290 -16.96 11.00 -3.45
C TRP A 290 -15.74 11.90 -3.59
N THR A 291 -15.16 12.22 -2.44
CA THR A 291 -13.79 12.72 -2.33
C THR A 291 -12.98 11.69 -1.55
N ILE A 292 -11.97 11.11 -2.18
CA ILE A 292 -11.03 10.18 -1.54
C ILE A 292 -9.95 11.02 -0.87
N VAL A 293 -9.92 10.94 0.44
CA VAL A 293 -9.08 11.78 1.29
C VAL A 293 -7.82 11.06 1.76
N ALA A 294 -7.80 9.72 1.74
CA ALA A 294 -6.63 8.93 2.06
C ALA A 294 -6.66 7.58 1.32
N ALA A 295 -5.49 7.15 0.83
CA ALA A 295 -5.24 5.78 0.41
C ALA A 295 -4.29 5.14 1.41
N SER A 296 -4.73 4.05 2.03
CA SER A 296 -4.03 3.43 3.18
C SER A 296 -3.21 2.22 2.73
N GLY A 297 -3.78 1.36 1.89
CA GLY A 297 -3.11 0.15 1.39
C GLY A 297 -3.41 -0.14 -0.08
N ILE A 298 -2.54 -0.89 -0.74
CA ILE A 298 -2.65 -1.34 -2.12
C ILE A 298 -2.17 -2.79 -2.25
N ASN A 299 -2.98 -3.64 -2.89
CA ASN A 299 -2.59 -5.03 -3.14
C ASN A 299 -1.98 -5.24 -4.53
N ASP A 300 -1.53 -6.46 -4.82
CA ASP A 300 -0.87 -6.81 -6.08
C ASP A 300 -1.79 -6.78 -7.31
N SER A 301 -3.12 -6.84 -7.14
CA SER A 301 -4.06 -6.58 -8.23
C SER A 301 -4.26 -5.09 -8.52
N GLY A 302 -3.64 -4.22 -7.72
CA GLY A 302 -3.78 -2.76 -7.80
C GLY A 302 -5.04 -2.24 -7.11
N SER A 303 -5.78 -3.05 -6.36
CA SER A 303 -6.91 -2.58 -5.57
C SER A 303 -6.42 -1.79 -4.36
N ILE A 304 -7.08 -0.67 -4.06
CA ILE A 304 -6.65 0.29 -3.04
C ILE A 304 -7.71 0.39 -1.95
N SER A 305 -7.32 0.23 -0.69
CA SER A 305 -8.17 0.55 0.46
C SER A 305 -7.90 1.96 0.95
N GLY A 306 -8.93 2.63 1.49
CA GLY A 306 -8.76 3.99 1.99
C GLY A 306 -9.99 4.59 2.63
N THR A 307 -10.01 5.92 2.72
CA THR A 307 -11.12 6.70 3.25
C THR A 307 -11.69 7.62 2.19
N GLY A 308 -13.01 7.56 2.01
CA GLY A 308 -13.75 8.44 1.12
C GLY A 308 -14.84 9.19 1.88
N CYS A 309 -15.05 10.45 1.54
CA CYS A 309 -16.10 11.31 2.10
C CYS A 309 -17.11 11.66 1.03
N ARG A 310 -18.40 11.57 1.36
CA ARG A 310 -19.46 11.97 0.45
C ARG A 310 -19.65 13.47 0.44
N GLN A 311 -19.70 14.08 -0.74
CA GLN A 311 -19.89 15.51 -0.89
C GLN A 311 -21.30 15.94 -0.49
N SER A 312 -22.30 15.10 -0.78
CA SER A 312 -23.71 15.37 -0.46
C SER A 312 -24.03 15.37 1.04
N THR A 313 -23.29 14.61 1.85
CA THR A 313 -23.58 14.45 3.29
C THR A 313 -22.45 14.87 4.22
N GLY A 314 -21.22 15.03 3.70
CA GLY A 314 -20.02 15.25 4.49
C GLY A 314 -19.52 14.03 5.28
N LEU A 315 -20.20 12.87 5.15
CA LEU A 315 -19.84 11.68 5.93
C LEU A 315 -18.72 10.90 5.26
N CYS A 316 -17.71 10.53 6.05
CA CYS A 316 -16.56 9.72 5.62
C CYS A 316 -16.73 8.25 6.04
N GLN A 317 -16.22 7.33 5.22
CA GLN A 317 -16.23 5.89 5.48
C GLN A 317 -15.10 5.17 4.75
N ALA A 318 -14.87 3.91 5.12
CA ALA A 318 -13.95 3.02 4.44
C ALA A 318 -14.44 2.75 3.01
N VAL A 319 -13.52 2.86 2.06
CA VAL A 319 -13.76 2.60 0.64
C VAL A 319 -12.74 1.62 0.08
N LEU A 320 -13.17 0.88 -0.93
CA LEU A 320 -12.32 0.04 -1.78
C LEU A 320 -12.39 0.59 -3.21
N LEU A 321 -11.22 0.80 -3.79
CA LEU A 321 -11.04 1.18 -5.18
C LEU A 321 -10.52 -0.03 -5.93
N GLU A 322 -11.22 -0.43 -6.99
CA GLU A 322 -10.84 -1.57 -7.82
C GLU A 322 -10.50 -1.07 -9.22
N VAL A 323 -9.46 -1.63 -9.83
CA VAL A 323 -9.05 -1.28 -11.19
C VAL A 323 -10.21 -1.56 -12.13
N SER A 324 -10.68 -0.53 -12.81
CA SER A 324 -11.74 -0.66 -13.79
C SER A 324 -11.23 -1.44 -15.00
N PRO A 325 -11.90 -2.52 -15.43
CA PRO A 325 -11.53 -3.22 -16.65
C PRO A 325 -11.62 -2.25 -17.82
N VAL A 326 -10.51 -1.97 -18.48
CA VAL A 326 -10.54 -1.24 -19.75
C VAL A 326 -11.05 -2.23 -20.80
N PRO A 327 -12.19 -1.99 -21.48
CA PRO A 327 -12.54 -2.79 -22.65
C PRO A 327 -11.49 -2.45 -23.71
N GLU A 328 -10.53 -3.35 -23.95
CA GLU A 328 -9.50 -3.09 -24.95
C GLU A 328 -10.16 -2.92 -26.33
N PRO A 329 -9.99 -1.77 -27.02
CA PRO A 329 -10.47 -1.60 -28.39
C PRO A 329 -9.90 -2.68 -29.33
N GLY A 330 -8.70 -3.19 -29.00
CA GLY A 330 -8.02 -4.27 -29.71
C GLY A 330 -8.73 -5.63 -29.61
N ALA A 331 -9.40 -5.95 -28.51
CA ALA A 331 -10.12 -7.22 -28.36
C ALA A 331 -11.28 -7.33 -29.36
N TRP A 332 -12.00 -6.23 -29.57
CA TRP A 332 -13.06 -6.14 -30.57
C TRP A 332 -12.51 -6.12 -32.00
N ALA A 333 -11.41 -5.42 -32.24
CA ALA A 333 -10.76 -5.41 -33.55
C ALA A 333 -10.23 -6.81 -33.94
N MET A 334 -9.62 -7.53 -33.00
CA MET A 334 -9.12 -8.90 -33.18
C MET A 334 -10.27 -9.92 -33.31
N LEU A 335 -11.36 -9.75 -32.56
CA LEU A 335 -12.57 -10.54 -32.72
C LEU A 335 -13.19 -10.33 -34.10
N LEU A 336 -13.33 -9.08 -34.55
CA LEU A 336 -13.87 -8.74 -35.87
C LEU A 336 -12.96 -9.23 -37.00
N ALA A 337 -11.64 -9.12 -36.85
CA ALA A 337 -10.67 -9.69 -37.80
C ALA A 337 -10.74 -11.22 -37.83
N GLY A 338 -10.88 -11.87 -36.67
CA GLY A 338 -11.10 -13.31 -36.55
C GLY A 338 -12.40 -13.76 -37.22
N LEU A 339 -13.51 -13.06 -36.98
CA LEU A 339 -14.80 -13.36 -37.62
C LEU A 339 -14.75 -13.13 -39.14
N ALA A 340 -14.06 -12.09 -39.61
CA ALA A 340 -13.89 -11.82 -41.03
C ALA A 340 -13.08 -12.92 -41.74
N THR A 341 -12.01 -13.42 -41.10
CA THR A 341 -11.20 -14.52 -41.66
C THR A 341 -11.95 -15.84 -41.72
N VAL A 342 -12.72 -16.18 -40.67
CA VAL A 342 -13.60 -17.36 -40.65
C VAL A 342 -14.71 -17.25 -41.71
N GLY A 343 -15.34 -16.07 -41.83
CA GLY A 343 -16.36 -15.81 -42.84
C GLY A 343 -15.83 -15.92 -44.27
N ALA A 344 -14.65 -15.37 -44.55
CA ALA A 344 -13.99 -15.47 -45.85
C ALA A 344 -13.55 -16.92 -46.18
N GLY A 345 -13.07 -17.67 -45.17
CA GLY A 345 -12.74 -19.09 -45.31
C GLY A 345 -13.97 -19.95 -45.62
N GLY A 346 -15.07 -19.74 -44.89
CA GLY A 346 -16.35 -20.42 -45.13
C GLY A 346 -16.96 -20.11 -46.50
N TYR A 347 -16.86 -18.85 -46.95
CA TYR A 347 -17.32 -18.44 -48.28
C TYR A 347 -16.53 -19.13 -49.41
N ARG A 348 -15.20 -19.20 -49.29
CA ARG A 348 -14.34 -19.89 -50.27
C ARG A 348 -14.57 -21.40 -50.30
N ALA A 349 -14.80 -22.02 -49.15
CA ALA A 349 -15.11 -23.45 -49.07
C ALA A 349 -16.46 -23.81 -49.72
N ARG A 350 -17.48 -22.95 -49.58
CA ARG A 350 -18.79 -23.13 -50.26
C ARG A 350 -18.69 -23.01 -51.77
N ARG A 351 -17.91 -22.05 -52.30
CA ARG A 351 -17.69 -21.91 -53.76
C ARG A 351 -17.00 -23.12 -54.39
N ARG A 352 -16.12 -23.81 -53.66
CA ARG A 352 -15.41 -25.01 -54.15
C ARG A 352 -16.25 -26.29 -54.14
N ARG A 353 -17.41 -26.31 -53.46
CA ARG A 353 -18.32 -27.46 -53.43
C ARG A 353 -19.49 -27.35 -54.41
N GLY A 354 -19.62 -26.21 -55.09
CA GLY A 354 -20.67 -25.96 -56.09
C GLY A 354 -20.16 -25.87 -57.54
N ALA A 355 -18.91 -26.28 -57.78
CA ALA A 355 -18.30 -26.46 -59.09
C ALA A 355 -17.81 -27.91 -59.18
#